data_AF-A0A7J9VBL7-F1
#
_entry.id   AF-A0A7J9VBL7-F1
#
_cell.length_a   1.000
_cell.length_b   1.000
_cell.length_c   1.000
_cell.angle_alpha   90.00
_cell.angle_beta   90.00
_cell.angle_gamma   90.00
#
_symmetry.space_group_name_H-M   'P 1'
#
loop_
_entity.id
_entity.type
_entity.pdbx_description
1 polymer ?
#
loop_
_entity_poly.entity_id
_entity_poly.type
_entity_poly.pdbx_seq_one_letter_code
_entity_poly.pdbx_strand_id
1 'polypeptide(L)'
;MVAIFTEQHDECIDPVGRRRWLDVASPPTAVLVWSTVFGAAVIFWLVHRAMIDDAYITLTYARTLAEHGEWGMLPGHEANSATSPLNVLLLGVLSAVLGDPVAAAGVLYVGTCVALVLGLRGRRPRRSGRPAWWAVADREPAAGLKHRVGDHARRRGHDLSRVGVCPG
;
A
#
# COMPACT_ATOMS: atom_id res chain seq x y z
N MET A 1 40.73 41.12 -9.92
CA MET A 1 39.30 41.32 -10.17
C MET A 1 38.76 40.01 -10.73
N VAL A 2 38.34 39.11 -9.84
CA VAL A 2 37.79 37.78 -10.17
C VAL A 2 36.32 37.83 -9.76
N ALA A 3 35.42 37.79 -10.75
CA ALA A 3 33.99 37.66 -10.48
C ALA A 3 33.71 36.18 -10.22
N ILE A 4 33.41 35.85 -8.97
CA ILE A 4 32.91 34.54 -8.55
C ILE A 4 31.48 34.42 -9.09
N PHE A 5 31.29 33.49 -10.01
CA PHE A 5 29.99 33.11 -10.55
C PHE A 5 29.23 32.38 -9.43
N THR A 6 28.35 33.08 -8.73
CA THR A 6 27.44 32.46 -7.76
C THR A 6 26.32 31.81 -8.54
N GLU A 7 26.38 30.48 -8.64
CA GLU A 7 25.32 29.61 -9.13
C GLU A 7 24.12 29.74 -8.19
N GLN A 8 23.20 30.64 -8.56
CA GLN A 8 21.98 30.92 -7.84
C GLN A 8 21.02 29.76 -8.15
N HIS A 9 20.83 28.86 -7.18
CA HIS A 9 19.82 27.82 -7.26
C HIS A 9 18.43 28.47 -7.45
N ASP A 10 17.92 28.38 -8.67
CA ASP A 10 16.52 28.68 -9.00
C ASP A 10 15.60 27.65 -8.32
N GLU A 11 15.37 27.79 -7.01
CA GLU A 11 14.19 27.24 -6.36
C GLU A 11 12.98 28.07 -6.79
N CYS A 12 12.46 27.74 -7.97
CA CYS A 12 11.15 28.20 -8.42
C CYS A 12 10.09 27.64 -7.46
N ILE A 13 9.63 28.48 -6.53
CA ILE A 13 8.47 28.22 -5.67
C ILE A 13 7.23 28.22 -6.57
N ASP A 14 6.70 27.04 -6.87
CA ASP A 14 5.47 26.86 -7.67
C ASP A 14 4.24 27.37 -6.86
N PRO A 15 3.54 28.45 -7.30
CA PRO A 15 2.55 29.16 -6.49
C PRO A 15 1.16 28.51 -6.47
N VAL A 16 1.02 27.27 -6.94
CA VAL A 16 -0.24 26.52 -6.87
C VAL A 16 0.06 25.21 -6.18
N GLY A 17 -0.67 24.90 -5.11
CA GLY A 17 -0.57 23.66 -4.31
C GLY A 17 -0.94 22.40 -5.09
N ARG A 18 -0.30 22.20 -6.25
CA ARG A 18 -0.36 21.03 -7.11
C ARG A 18 0.27 19.89 -6.31
N ARG A 19 -0.54 18.87 -6.03
CA ARG A 19 -0.20 17.76 -5.15
C ARG A 19 0.98 16.97 -5.73
N ARG A 20 2.21 17.35 -5.36
CA ARG A 20 3.52 16.71 -5.62
C ARG A 20 3.60 15.19 -5.30
N TRP A 21 2.53 14.62 -4.72
CA TRP A 21 2.45 13.25 -4.24
C TRP A 21 2.04 12.24 -5.33
N LEU A 22 1.54 12.71 -6.49
CA LEU A 22 1.12 11.86 -7.61
C LEU A 22 1.98 12.04 -8.87
N ASP A 23 3.17 12.64 -8.77
CA ASP A 23 4.12 12.67 -9.88
C ASP A 23 4.68 11.26 -10.10
N VAL A 24 3.90 10.43 -10.81
CA VAL A 24 4.30 9.12 -11.32
C VAL A 24 5.59 9.26 -12.15
N ALA A 25 5.80 10.44 -12.75
CA ALA A 25 6.98 10.81 -13.51
C ALA A 25 8.25 11.03 -12.67
N SER A 26 8.15 11.12 -11.33
CA SER A 26 9.37 11.17 -10.52
C SER A 26 10.14 9.84 -10.65
N PRO A 27 11.44 9.86 -10.98
CA PRO A 27 12.22 8.65 -11.24
C PRO A 27 12.06 7.54 -10.18
N PRO A 28 12.04 7.82 -8.84
CA PRO A 28 11.83 6.76 -7.85
C PRO A 28 10.40 6.21 -7.83
N THR A 29 9.39 6.96 -8.27
CA THR A 29 8.01 6.46 -8.38
C THR A 29 7.86 5.60 -9.63
N ALA A 30 8.47 6.01 -10.74
CA ALA A 30 8.47 5.23 -11.97
C ALA A 30 9.14 3.86 -11.78
N VAL A 31 10.32 3.80 -11.15
CA VAL A 31 11.01 2.52 -10.86
C VAL A 31 10.13 1.61 -10.01
N LEU A 32 9.47 2.14 -8.99
CA LEU A 32 8.59 1.38 -8.11
C LEU A 32 7.34 0.85 -8.86
N VAL A 33 6.73 1.67 -9.71
CA VAL A 33 5.56 1.26 -10.51
C VAL A 33 5.98 0.17 -11.49
N TRP A 34 7.07 0.36 -12.24
CA TRP A 34 7.54 -0.62 -13.22
C TRP A 34 7.98 -1.94 -12.58
N SER A 35 8.68 -1.89 -11.44
CA SER A 35 9.04 -3.11 -10.71
C SER A 35 7.80 -3.86 -10.20
N THR A 36 6.78 -3.12 -9.74
CA THR A 36 5.50 -3.69 -9.32
C THR A 36 4.77 -4.34 -10.50
N VAL A 37 4.68 -3.66 -11.64
CA VAL A 37 4.05 -4.19 -12.86
C VAL A 37 4.75 -5.48 -13.29
N PHE A 38 6.08 -5.46 -13.39
CA PHE A 38 6.85 -6.61 -13.81
C PHE A 38 6.71 -7.78 -12.82
N GLY A 39 6.90 -7.52 -11.53
CA GLY A 39 6.80 -8.55 -10.49
C GLY A 39 5.39 -9.17 -10.43
N ALA A 40 4.34 -8.35 -10.47
CA ALA A 40 2.97 -8.82 -10.48
C ALA A 40 2.65 -9.63 -11.76
N ALA A 41 3.12 -9.19 -12.93
CA ALA A 41 2.93 -9.93 -14.18
C ALA A 41 3.62 -11.30 -14.14
N VAL A 42 4.85 -11.37 -13.64
CA VAL A 42 5.58 -12.64 -13.50
C VAL A 42 4.88 -13.57 -12.52
N ILE A 43 4.47 -13.06 -11.35
CA ILE A 43 3.72 -13.86 -10.37
C ILE A 43 2.42 -14.38 -10.98
N PHE A 44 1.64 -13.52 -11.63
CA PHE A 44 0.41 -13.93 -12.31
C PHE A 44 0.69 -15.00 -13.36
N TRP A 45 1.72 -14.82 -14.18
CA TRP A 45 2.14 -15.82 -15.16
C TRP A 45 2.57 -17.15 -14.53
N LEU A 46 3.11 -17.17 -13.32
CA LEU A 46 3.41 -18.43 -12.62
C LEU A 46 2.16 -19.11 -12.06
N VAL A 47 1.20 -18.33 -11.55
CA VAL A 47 0.04 -18.87 -10.82
C VAL A 47 -1.25 -18.98 -11.64
N HIS A 48 -1.32 -18.41 -12.85
CA HIS A 48 -2.56 -18.37 -13.66
C HIS A 48 -3.16 -19.76 -13.95
N ARG A 49 -2.36 -20.82 -13.89
CA ARG A 49 -2.83 -22.21 -14.09
C ARG A 49 -3.31 -22.90 -12.81
N ALA A 50 -3.07 -22.31 -11.65
CA ALA A 50 -3.41 -22.88 -10.34
C ALA A 50 -4.62 -22.16 -9.69
N MET A 51 -5.53 -21.62 -10.51
CA MET A 51 -6.72 -20.92 -10.01
C MET A 51 -7.65 -21.91 -9.30
N ILE A 52 -7.95 -21.63 -8.04
CA ILE A 52 -8.79 -22.45 -7.14
C ILE A 52 -10.27 -22.23 -7.51
N ASP A 53 -11.15 -23.16 -7.14
CA ASP A 53 -12.60 -23.16 -7.40
C ASP A 53 -13.29 -21.79 -7.23
N ASP A 54 -12.98 -21.02 -6.19
CA ASP A 54 -13.55 -19.68 -5.96
C ASP A 54 -13.26 -18.69 -7.11
N ALA A 55 -12.08 -18.80 -7.70
CA ALA A 55 -11.69 -17.98 -8.84
C ALA A 55 -12.46 -18.38 -10.09
N TYR A 56 -12.72 -19.67 -10.30
CA TYR A 56 -13.55 -20.16 -11.40
C TYR A 56 -15.01 -19.72 -11.29
N ILE A 57 -15.59 -19.72 -10.08
CA ILE A 57 -16.94 -19.17 -9.85
C ILE A 57 -16.97 -17.70 -10.29
N THR A 58 -15.99 -16.91 -9.86
CA THR A 58 -15.91 -15.48 -10.18
C THR A 58 -15.72 -15.22 -11.68
N LEU A 59 -14.83 -15.97 -12.35
CA LEU A 59 -14.61 -15.85 -13.79
C LEU A 59 -15.83 -16.25 -14.61
N THR A 60 -16.60 -17.24 -14.13
CA THR A 60 -17.83 -17.68 -14.81
C THR A 60 -18.89 -16.58 -14.76
N TYR A 61 -19.09 -15.96 -13.59
CA TYR A 61 -19.94 -14.78 -13.46
C TYR A 61 -19.51 -13.63 -14.38
N ALA A 62 -18.20 -13.34 -14.43
CA ALA A 62 -17.66 -12.30 -15.29
C ALA A 62 -17.89 -12.60 -16.78
N ARG A 63 -17.72 -13.87 -17.19
CA ARG A 63 -17.97 -14.32 -18.56
C ARG A 63 -19.45 -14.18 -18.93
N THR A 64 -20.36 -14.68 -18.10
CA THR A 64 -21.80 -14.57 -18.35
C THR A 64 -22.23 -13.10 -18.47
N LEU A 65 -21.70 -12.24 -17.59
CA LEU A 65 -21.95 -10.80 -17.68
C LEU A 65 -21.35 -10.18 -18.95
N ALA A 66 -20.16 -10.59 -19.37
CA ALA A 66 -19.49 -10.07 -20.56
C ALA A 66 -20.16 -10.52 -21.87
N GLU A 67 -20.59 -11.78 -21.95
CA GLU A 67 -21.16 -12.39 -23.16
C GLU A 67 -22.66 -12.15 -23.29
N HIS A 68 -23.41 -12.18 -22.17
CA HIS A 68 -24.88 -12.15 -22.16
C HIS A 68 -25.46 -10.90 -21.48
N GLY A 69 -24.65 -10.13 -20.73
CA GLY A 69 -25.15 -8.98 -19.96
C GLY A 69 -25.96 -9.37 -18.73
N GLU A 70 -25.95 -10.64 -18.35
CA GLU A 70 -26.78 -11.19 -17.28
C GLU A 70 -25.98 -11.38 -15.98
N TRP A 71 -26.62 -11.09 -14.85
CA TRP A 71 -26.01 -11.19 -13.53
C TRP A 71 -26.20 -12.59 -12.92
N GLY A 72 -25.37 -13.54 -13.34
CA GLY A 72 -25.48 -14.92 -12.88
C GLY A 72 -24.31 -15.79 -13.33
N MET A 73 -24.19 -16.97 -12.72
CA MET A 73 -23.22 -17.98 -13.16
C MET A 73 -23.70 -18.69 -14.43
N LEU A 74 -25.02 -18.90 -14.56
CA LEU A 74 -25.65 -19.53 -15.72
C LEU A 74 -26.51 -18.50 -16.47
N PRO A 75 -26.47 -18.50 -17.81
CA PRO A 75 -27.41 -17.70 -18.59
C PRO A 75 -28.87 -18.01 -18.25
N GLY A 76 -29.71 -16.98 -18.19
CA GLY A 76 -31.12 -17.03 -17.82
C GLY A 76 -31.41 -17.23 -16.33
N HIS A 77 -30.38 -17.32 -15.48
CA HIS A 77 -30.54 -17.55 -14.04
C HIS A 77 -29.75 -16.52 -13.23
N GLU A 78 -30.45 -15.51 -12.74
CA GLU A 78 -29.84 -14.53 -11.84
C GLU A 78 -29.48 -15.17 -10.49
N ALA A 79 -28.27 -14.89 -10.01
CA ALA A 79 -27.79 -15.43 -8.75
C ALA A 79 -26.93 -14.41 -8.00
N ASN A 80 -27.23 -14.19 -6.71
CA ASN A 80 -26.59 -13.17 -5.87
C ASN A 80 -25.50 -13.73 -4.93
N SER A 81 -24.87 -14.84 -5.29
CA SER A 81 -23.84 -15.49 -4.45
C SER A 81 -22.44 -14.88 -4.61
N ALA A 82 -22.27 -13.82 -5.40
CA ALA A 82 -20.99 -13.14 -5.57
C ALA A 82 -20.57 -12.43 -4.27
N THR A 83 -19.47 -12.89 -3.66
CA THR A 83 -18.90 -12.30 -2.43
C THR A 83 -18.24 -10.94 -2.66
N SER A 84 -17.94 -10.59 -3.91
CA SER A 84 -17.38 -9.30 -4.30
C SER A 84 -18.01 -8.79 -5.61
N PRO A 85 -19.22 -8.22 -5.57
CA PRO A 85 -19.92 -7.77 -6.78
C PRO A 85 -19.12 -6.76 -7.61
N LEU A 86 -18.35 -5.88 -6.96
CA LEU A 86 -17.45 -4.95 -7.64
C LEU A 86 -16.37 -5.68 -8.46
N ASN A 87 -15.81 -6.78 -7.94
CA ASN A 87 -14.77 -7.53 -8.64
C ASN A 87 -15.34 -8.22 -9.89
N VAL A 88 -16.54 -8.79 -9.78
CA VAL A 88 -17.26 -9.40 -10.91
C VAL A 88 -17.56 -8.36 -11.99
N LEU A 89 -18.02 -7.16 -11.62
CA LEU A 89 -18.28 -6.08 -12.59
C LEU A 89 -17.01 -5.65 -13.33
N LEU A 90 -15.91 -5.41 -12.60
CA LEU A 90 -14.63 -5.03 -13.19
C LEU A 90 -14.09 -6.12 -14.11
N LEU A 91 -14.16 -7.38 -13.68
CA LEU A 91 -13.77 -8.52 -14.51
C LEU A 91 -14.65 -8.67 -15.74
N GLY A 92 -15.98 -8.49 -15.62
CA GLY A 92 -16.90 -8.60 -16.75
C GLY A 92 -16.64 -7.53 -17.81
N VAL A 93 -16.45 -6.27 -17.38
CA VAL A 93 -16.07 -5.17 -18.29
C VAL A 93 -14.73 -5.46 -18.96
N LEU A 94 -13.72 -5.87 -18.20
CA LEU A 94 -12.41 -6.19 -18.77
C LEU A 94 -12.48 -7.40 -19.71
N SER A 95 -13.25 -8.42 -19.36
CA SER A 95 -13.44 -9.63 -20.18
C SER A 95 -14.16 -9.30 -21.49
N ALA A 96 -15.15 -8.40 -21.47
CA ALA A 96 -15.83 -7.93 -22.68
C ALA A 96 -14.89 -7.18 -23.62
N VAL A 97 -13.91 -6.43 -23.08
CA VAL A 97 -12.92 -5.68 -23.88
C VAL A 97 -11.78 -6.58 -24.38
N LEU A 98 -11.27 -7.48 -23.53
CA LEU A 98 -10.12 -8.33 -23.81
C LEU A 98 -10.49 -9.62 -24.55
N GLY A 99 -11.73 -10.08 -24.47
CA GLY A 99 -12.21 -11.34 -25.03
C GLY A 99 -11.73 -12.60 -24.28
N ASP A 100 -10.93 -12.44 -23.23
CA ASP A 100 -10.46 -13.54 -22.39
C ASP A 100 -10.58 -13.19 -20.89
N PRO A 101 -11.41 -13.93 -20.12
CA PRO A 101 -11.59 -13.68 -18.70
C PRO A 101 -10.34 -13.95 -17.86
N VAL A 102 -9.44 -14.85 -18.30
CA VAL A 102 -8.19 -15.11 -17.58
C VAL A 102 -7.23 -13.95 -17.77
N ALA A 103 -7.08 -13.44 -19.00
CA ALA A 103 -6.32 -12.22 -19.26
C ALA A 103 -6.87 -11.01 -18.49
N ALA A 104 -8.21 -10.86 -18.43
CA ALA A 104 -8.86 -9.82 -17.64
C ALA A 104 -8.49 -9.88 -16.15
N ALA A 105 -8.42 -11.08 -15.56
CA ALA A 105 -7.97 -11.25 -14.18
C ALA A 105 -6.52 -10.82 -13.98
N GLY A 106 -5.63 -11.12 -14.93
CA GLY A 106 -4.23 -10.67 -14.89
C GLY A 106 -4.11 -9.15 -14.93
N VAL A 107 -4.84 -8.50 -15.84
CA VAL A 107 -4.86 -7.03 -15.95
C VAL A 107 -5.39 -6.41 -14.67
N LEU A 108 -6.48 -6.93 -14.11
CA LEU A 108 -7.07 -6.43 -12.87
C LEU A 108 -6.14 -6.62 -11.67
N TYR A 109 -5.46 -7.77 -11.59
CA TYR A 109 -4.48 -8.06 -10.55
C TYR A 109 -3.33 -7.05 -10.58
N VAL A 110 -2.68 -6.87 -11.74
CA VAL A 110 -1.57 -5.93 -11.91
C VAL A 110 -2.03 -4.50 -11.60
N GLY A 111 -3.19 -4.10 -12.10
CA GLY A 111 -3.77 -2.78 -11.83
C GLY A 111 -4.01 -2.55 -10.34
N THR A 112 -4.50 -3.56 -9.62
CA THR A 112 -4.74 -3.49 -8.17
C THR A 112 -3.43 -3.36 -7.38
N CYS A 113 -2.38 -4.08 -7.76
CA CYS A 113 -1.05 -3.94 -7.15
C CYS A 113 -0.47 -2.53 -7.35
N VAL A 114 -0.58 -1.98 -8.56
CA VAL A 114 -0.12 -0.62 -8.86
C VAL A 114 -0.92 0.41 -8.06
N ALA A 115 -2.25 0.29 -8.04
CA ALA A 115 -3.13 1.18 -7.27
C ALA A 115 -2.81 1.15 -5.77
N LEU A 116 -2.53 -0.04 -5.22
CA LEU A 116 -2.10 -0.20 -3.83
C LEU A 116 -0.79 0.53 -3.55
N VAL A 117 0.22 0.35 -4.41
CA VAL A 117 1.53 0.99 -4.27
C VAL A 117 1.41 2.51 -4.31
N LEU A 118 0.65 3.06 -5.27
CA LEU A 118 0.42 4.50 -5.37
C LEU A 118 -0.38 5.02 -4.17
N GLY A 119 -1.38 4.28 -3.71
CA GLY A 119 -2.18 4.62 -2.53
C GLY A 119 -1.38 4.65 -1.24
N LEU A 120 -0.47 3.69 -1.04
CA LEU A 120 0.43 3.65 0.11
C LEU A 120 1.47 4.78 0.05
N ARG A 121 2.00 5.09 -1.14
CA ARG A 121 2.95 6.20 -1.33
C ARG A 121 2.30 7.57 -1.10
N GLY A 122 1.04 7.74 -1.49
CA GLY A 122 0.27 8.96 -1.28
C GLY A 122 -0.28 9.12 0.15
N ARG A 123 -0.28 8.05 0.96
CA ARG A 123 -0.66 8.14 2.38
C ARG A 123 0.44 8.85 3.15
N ARG A 124 0.12 10.02 3.68
CA ARG A 124 0.92 10.63 4.75
C ARG A 124 0.97 9.64 5.92
N PRO A 125 2.13 9.46 6.58
CA PRO A 125 2.17 8.78 7.85
C PRO A 125 1.21 9.52 8.77
N ARG A 126 0.03 8.92 9.04
CA ARG A 126 -0.67 9.26 10.27
C ARG A 126 0.36 8.97 11.35
N ARG A 127 0.64 9.92 12.24
CA ARG A 127 1.40 9.66 13.47
C ARG A 127 0.63 8.57 14.22
N SER A 128 0.85 7.32 13.85
CA SER A 128 0.26 6.17 14.47
C SER A 128 1.06 6.02 15.74
N GLY A 129 0.53 6.54 16.84
CA GLY A 129 0.80 5.92 18.12
C GLY A 129 0.58 4.42 17.93
N ARG A 130 1.63 3.63 18.16
CA ARG A 130 1.57 2.17 17.97
C ARG A 130 0.32 1.68 18.71
N PRO A 131 -0.58 0.92 18.06
CA PRO A 131 -1.79 0.49 18.73
C PRO A 131 -1.43 -0.45 19.87
N ALA A 132 -2.16 -0.36 20.98
CA ALA A 132 -1.80 -0.98 22.27
C ALA A 132 -1.55 -2.50 22.19
N TRP A 133 -2.08 -3.19 21.18
CA TRP A 133 -1.84 -4.62 20.97
C TRP A 133 -0.41 -4.95 20.48
N TRP A 134 0.35 -3.98 19.96
CA TRP A 134 1.79 -4.15 19.72
C TRP A 134 2.62 -4.20 21.01
N ALA A 135 2.09 -3.73 22.14
CA ALA A 135 2.80 -3.79 23.43
C ALA A 135 2.89 -5.22 24.01
N VAL A 136 2.16 -6.18 23.44
CA VAL A 136 2.24 -7.60 23.83
C VAL A 136 3.50 -8.26 23.25
N ALA A 137 4.02 -7.79 22.12
CA ALA A 137 5.23 -8.33 21.49
C ALA A 137 6.52 -7.92 22.24
N ASP A 138 6.49 -6.81 23.00
CA ASP A 138 7.62 -6.33 23.80
C ASP A 138 7.60 -6.87 25.25
N ARG A 139 6.64 -7.75 25.61
CA ARG A 139 6.74 -8.48 26.88
C ARG A 139 7.77 -9.60 26.73
N GLU A 140 9.03 -9.24 26.96
CA GLU A 140 10.04 -10.17 27.46
C GLU A 140 9.38 -11.12 28.48
N PRO A 141 9.51 -12.46 28.34
CA PRO A 141 9.13 -13.35 29.42
C PRO A 141 9.96 -12.94 30.63
N ALA A 142 9.28 -12.52 31.70
CA ALA A 142 9.90 -12.05 32.93
C ALA A 142 10.85 -13.11 33.51
N ALA A 143 12.10 -13.10 33.04
CA ALA A 143 13.21 -13.76 33.68
C ALA A 143 13.58 -12.91 34.89
N GLY A 144 13.25 -13.42 36.08
CA GLY A 144 13.92 -12.99 37.30
C GLY A 144 13.16 -11.96 38.11
N LEU A 145 12.04 -12.38 38.69
CA LEU A 145 11.64 -11.97 40.03
C LEU A 145 12.71 -12.45 41.04
N LYS A 146 13.90 -11.85 41.07
CA LYS A 146 14.89 -12.02 42.15
C LYS A 146 15.64 -10.70 42.37
N HIS A 147 15.67 -10.29 43.64
CA HIS A 147 16.31 -9.10 44.20
C HIS A 147 15.60 -7.75 44.00
N ARG A 148 14.46 -7.61 44.69
CA ARG A 148 13.98 -6.33 45.21
C ARG A 148 14.18 -6.27 46.72
N VAL A 149 15.44 -6.22 47.18
CA VAL A 149 15.79 -5.80 48.55
C VAL A 149 17.19 -5.19 48.49
N GLY A 150 17.29 -3.89 48.79
CA GLY A 150 18.55 -3.21 49.04
C GLY A 150 18.88 -2.12 48.02
N ASP A 151 18.21 -0.96 48.10
CA ASP A 151 18.87 0.35 47.92
C ASP A 151 17.94 1.50 48.33
N HIS A 152 17.62 1.51 49.63
CA HIS A 152 17.16 2.69 50.34
C HIS A 152 18.31 3.25 51.19
N ALA A 153 19.41 3.67 50.57
CA ALA A 153 20.39 4.55 51.22
C ALA A 153 21.54 4.95 50.27
N ARG A 154 21.31 5.85 49.30
CA ARG A 154 22.35 6.82 48.92
C ARG A 154 21.85 7.89 47.96
N ARG A 155 22.13 9.12 48.35
CA ARG A 155 22.27 10.33 47.51
C ARG A 155 20.97 11.08 47.21
N ARG A 156 20.47 11.72 48.27
CA ARG A 156 20.17 13.16 48.19
C ARG A 156 21.44 13.90 47.76
N GLY A 157 21.30 14.86 46.86
CA GLY A 157 22.26 15.96 46.71
C GLY A 157 22.60 16.31 45.26
N HIS A 158 22.05 17.45 44.82
CA HIS A 158 22.52 18.29 43.71
C HIS A 158 22.36 17.67 42.30
N ASP A 159 21.85 18.35 41.27
CA ASP A 159 22.08 19.74 40.92
C ASP A 159 20.98 20.22 39.95
N LEU A 160 20.38 21.36 40.27
CA LEU A 160 19.52 22.15 39.41
C LEU A 160 20.42 23.11 38.63
N SER A 161 20.84 22.78 37.42
CA SER A 161 21.32 23.79 36.47
C SER A 161 21.65 23.22 35.09
N ARG A 162 20.80 23.54 34.11
CA ARG A 162 21.17 24.02 32.75
C ARG A 162 19.97 23.90 31.81
N VAL A 163 19.05 24.86 31.92
CA VAL A 163 18.22 25.30 30.81
C VAL A 163 19.05 26.33 30.05
N GLY A 164 19.59 25.94 28.89
CA GLY A 164 20.27 26.85 27.98
C GLY A 164 19.27 27.47 27.02
N VAL A 165 18.96 28.75 27.22
CA VAL A 165 18.26 29.63 26.29
C VAL A 165 19.32 30.30 25.41
N CYS A 166 19.18 30.22 24.08
CA CYS A 166 20.00 30.98 23.14
C CYS A 166 19.52 32.44 23.06
N PRO A 167 20.43 33.44 23.10
CA PRO A 167 20.14 34.81 22.71
C PRO A 167 20.63 35.09 21.27
N GLY A 168 19.95 36.00 20.56
CA GLY A 168 20.43 36.66 19.34
C GLY A 168 19.49 36.54 18.17
#